data_AF-A0A661L8G5-F1
#
_entry.id   AF-A0A661L8G5-F1
#
_cell.length_a   1.000
_cell.length_b   1.000
_cell.length_c   1.000
_cell.angle_alpha   90.00
_cell.angle_beta   90.00
_cell.angle_gamma   90.00
#
_symmetry.space_group_name_H-M   'P 1'
#
loop_
_entity.id
_entity.type
_entity.pdbx_description
1 polymer ?
#
loop_
_entity_poly.entity_id
_entity_poly.type
_entity_poly.pdbx_seq_one_letter_code
_entity_poly.pdbx_strand_id
1 'polypeptide(L)'
;MISKGKLASLIDRITDAMAIVAALLLFFMMFSICLEVVLRYFDLQPLTWVTEITEYILFYVTFLGAPWLLKEDGHVRVDIIIRKFSITSQKLIDISTSIIGIF
;
A
#
# COMPACT_ATOMS: atom_id res chain seq x y z
N MET A 1 -3.39 -27.24 15.73
CA MET A 1 -2.34 -26.30 15.25
C MET A 1 -2.19 -26.24 13.72
N ILE A 2 -3.08 -26.85 12.90
CA ILE A 2 -2.91 -27.02 11.43
C ILE A 2 -3.83 -26.08 10.60
N SER A 3 -4.82 -25.40 11.21
CA SER A 3 -5.83 -24.60 10.49
C SER A 3 -5.34 -23.22 10.00
N LYS A 4 -4.27 -22.67 10.59
CA LYS A 4 -3.82 -21.29 10.29
C LYS A 4 -3.29 -21.11 8.86
N GLY A 5 -2.74 -22.15 8.24
CA GLY A 5 -2.14 -22.05 6.90
C GLY A 5 -3.15 -21.77 5.77
N LYS A 6 -4.33 -22.41 5.80
CA LYS A 6 -5.37 -22.17 4.80
C LYS A 6 -5.98 -20.77 4.95
N LEU A 7 -6.25 -20.34 6.18
CA LEU A 7 -6.85 -19.03 6.45
C LEU A 7 -5.91 -17.88 6.03
N ALA A 8 -4.62 -18.01 6.34
CA ALA A 8 -3.60 -17.05 5.88
C ALA A 8 -3.55 -16.97 4.35
N SER A 9 -3.45 -18.12 3.67
CA SER A 9 -3.41 -18.16 2.19
C SER A 9 -4.68 -17.63 1.51
N LEU A 10 -5.84 -17.77 2.17
CA LEU A 10 -7.11 -17.23 1.66
C LEU A 10 -7.13 -15.70 1.79
N ILE A 11 -6.70 -15.18 2.95
CA ILE A 11 -6.58 -13.75 3.20
C ILE A 11 -5.59 -13.14 2.19
N ASP A 12 -4.42 -13.75 1.99
CA ASP A 12 -3.43 -13.29 1.03
C ASP A 12 -4.01 -13.17 -0.38
N ARG A 13 -4.79 -14.17 -0.81
CA ARG A 13 -5.39 -14.19 -2.15
C ARG A 13 -6.51 -13.17 -2.31
N ILE A 14 -7.28 -12.92 -1.25
CA ILE A 14 -8.30 -11.85 -1.23
C ILE A 14 -7.61 -10.49 -1.30
N THR A 15 -6.56 -10.27 -0.51
CA THR A 15 -5.78 -9.04 -0.52
C THR A 15 -5.15 -8.77 -1.90
N ASP A 16 -4.58 -9.79 -2.53
CA ASP A 16 -4.01 -9.65 -3.88
C ASP A 16 -5.10 -9.35 -4.93
N ALA A 17 -6.28 -9.97 -4.82
CA ALA A 17 -7.42 -9.65 -5.69
C ALA A 17 -7.91 -8.21 -5.49
N MET A 18 -8.01 -7.73 -4.25
CA MET A 18 -8.37 -6.35 -3.93
C MET A 18 -7.34 -5.35 -4.49
N ALA A 19 -6.05 -5.70 -4.46
CA ALA A 19 -4.98 -4.90 -5.05
C ALA A 19 -5.12 -4.80 -6.56
N ILE A 20 -5.44 -5.89 -7.25
CA ILE A 20 -5.69 -5.88 -8.70
C ILE A 20 -6.89 -4.99 -9.05
N VAL A 21 -7.97 -5.07 -8.27
CA VAL A 21 -9.14 -4.20 -8.46
C VAL A 21 -8.76 -2.73 -8.23
N ALA A 22 -8.00 -2.42 -7.19
CA ALA A 22 -7.50 -1.07 -6.94
C ALA A 22 -6.62 -0.55 -8.10
N ALA A 23 -5.74 -1.39 -8.64
CA ALA A 23 -4.89 -1.03 -9.77
C ALA A 23 -5.71 -0.77 -11.06
N LEU A 24 -6.74 -1.58 -11.33
CA LEU A 24 -7.64 -1.36 -12.46
C LEU A 24 -8.44 -0.07 -12.32
N LEU A 25 -8.93 0.23 -11.11
CA LEU A 25 -9.65 1.47 -10.83
C LEU A 25 -8.74 2.71 -11.00
N LEU A 26 -7.49 2.64 -10.54
CA LEU A 26 -6.49 3.68 -10.78
C LEU A 26 -6.23 3.90 -12.26
N PHE A 27 -6.07 2.82 -13.03
CA PHE A 27 -5.85 2.91 -14.47
C PHE A 27 -7.05 3.55 -15.18
N PHE A 28 -8.28 3.18 -14.78
CA PHE A 28 -9.50 3.77 -15.31
C PHE A 28 -9.62 5.26 -14.99
N MET A 29 -9.31 5.67 -13.75
CA MET A 29 -9.23 7.08 -13.35
C MET A 29 -8.21 7.83 -14.22
N MET A 30 -7.00 7.29 -14.39
CA MET A 30 -5.95 7.92 -15.20
C MET A 30 -6.44 8.18 -16.62
N PHE A 31 -7.05 7.18 -17.26
CA PHE A 31 -7.58 7.32 -18.62
C PHE A 31 -8.74 8.32 -18.68
N SER A 32 -9.62 8.34 -17.69
CA SER A 32 -10.74 9.28 -17.61
C SER A 32 -10.26 10.73 -17.55
N ILE A 33 -9.24 11.01 -16.73
CA ILE A 33 -8.62 12.35 -16.63
C ILE A 33 -7.93 12.72 -17.94
N CYS A 34 -7.20 11.78 -18.57
CA CYS A 34 -6.59 12.03 -19.88
C CYS A 34 -7.64 12.41 -20.94
N LEU A 35 -8.77 11.70 -20.97
CA LEU A 35 -9.86 11.98 -21.91
C LEU A 35 -10.51 13.34 -21.62
N GLU A 36 -10.73 13.69 -20.34
CA GLU A 36 -11.24 15.01 -19.95
C GLU A 36 -10.32 16.15 -20.42
N VAL A 37 -9.01 15.97 -20.26
CA VAL A 37 -8.00 16.93 -20.74
C VAL A 37 -8.08 17.07 -22.25
N VAL A 38 -8.19 15.96 -22.99
CA VAL A 38 -8.33 15.97 -24.46
C VAL A 38 -9.61 16.70 -24.89
N LEU A 39 -10.77 16.40 -24.28
CA LEU A 39 -12.03 17.08 -24.58
C LEU A 39 -11.93 18.60 -24.38
N ARG A 40 -11.24 19.02 -23.31
CA ARG A 40 -11.01 20.43 -23.01
C ARG A 40 -10.17 21.13 -24.09
N TYR A 41 -9.21 20.43 -24.69
CA TYR A 41 -8.43 20.98 -25.81
C TYR A 41 -9.24 21.14 -27.10
N PHE A 42 -10.31 20.35 -27.28
CA PHE A 42 -11.21 20.43 -28.44
C PHE A 42 -12.41 21.37 -28.22
N ASP A 43 -12.37 22.24 -27.19
CA ASP A 43 -13.46 23.16 -26.80
C ASP A 43 -14.81 22.46 -26.53
N LEU A 44 -14.78 21.18 -26.19
CA LEU A 44 -15.95 20.44 -25.75
C LEU A 44 -16.16 20.70 -24.25
N GLN A 45 -17.42 20.74 -23.81
CA GLN A 45 -17.72 20.95 -22.40
C GLN A 45 -17.09 19.83 -21.55
N PRO A 46 -16.27 20.16 -20.54
CA PRO A 46 -15.67 19.17 -19.67
C PRO A 46 -16.76 18.40 -18.92
N LEU A 47 -16.58 17.09 -18.81
CA LEU A 47 -17.52 16.17 -18.19
C LEU A 47 -17.51 16.38 -16.66
N THR A 48 -18.44 17.16 -16.12
CA THR A 48 -18.52 17.48 -14.67
C THR A 48 -18.60 16.24 -13.77
N TRP A 49 -19.13 15.14 -14.29
CA TRP A 49 -19.23 13.86 -13.58
C TRP A 49 -17.88 13.13 -13.43
N VAL A 50 -16.86 13.46 -14.25
CA VAL A 50 -15.55 12.80 -14.18
C VAL A 50 -14.87 13.13 -12.86
N THR A 51 -14.92 14.40 -12.42
CA THR A 51 -14.34 14.83 -11.14
C THR A 51 -14.92 14.04 -9.97
N GLU A 52 -16.25 13.94 -9.88
CA GLU A 52 -16.92 13.19 -8.81
C GLU A 52 -16.53 11.71 -8.82
N ILE A 53 -16.54 11.07 -9.99
CA ILE A 53 -16.15 9.66 -10.10
C ILE A 53 -14.69 9.44 -9.70
N THR A 54 -13.78 10.32 -10.11
CA THR A 54 -12.36 10.20 -9.74
C THR A 54 -12.16 10.36 -8.23
N GLU A 55 -12.86 11.28 -7.58
CA GLU A 55 -12.78 11.45 -6.13
C GLU A 55 -13.24 10.19 -5.38
N TYR A 56 -14.37 9.60 -5.81
CA TYR A 56 -14.84 8.33 -5.25
C TYR A 56 -13.87 7.18 -5.50
N ILE A 57 -13.32 7.07 -6.71
CA ILE A 57 -12.34 6.02 -7.03
C ILE A 57 -11.09 6.17 -6.15
N LEU A 58 -10.58 7.38 -5.96
CA LEU A 58 -9.41 7.64 -5.12
C LEU A 58 -9.67 7.17 -3.68
N PHE A 59 -10.85 7.49 -3.15
CA PHE A 59 -11.28 7.00 -1.85
C PHE A 59 -11.24 5.46 -1.81
N TYR A 60 -11.91 4.76 -2.73
CA TYR A 60 -11.91 3.29 -2.73
C TYR A 60 -10.53 2.67 -2.88
N VAL A 61 -9.69 3.20 -3.78
CA VAL A 61 -8.33 2.69 -4.03
C VAL A 61 -7.48 2.75 -2.77
N THR A 62 -7.57 3.84 -1.98
CA THR A 62 -6.77 3.94 -0.74
C THR A 62 -7.12 2.84 0.27
N PHE A 63 -8.40 2.51 0.44
CA PHE A 63 -8.80 1.42 1.34
C PHE A 63 -8.53 0.02 0.77
N LEU A 64 -8.71 -0.16 -0.55
CA LEU A 64 -8.48 -1.45 -1.21
C LEU A 64 -6.99 -1.79 -1.35
N GLY A 65 -6.13 -0.79 -1.54
CA GLY A 65 -4.68 -0.95 -1.71
C GLY A 65 -3.90 -1.04 -0.40
N ALA A 66 -4.41 -0.47 0.69
CA ALA A 66 -3.73 -0.45 1.99
C ALA A 66 -3.33 -1.85 2.54
N PRO A 67 -4.18 -2.90 2.47
CA PRO A 67 -3.82 -4.22 3.00
C PRO A 67 -2.68 -4.87 2.19
N TRP A 68 -2.69 -4.68 0.87
CA TRP A 68 -1.64 -5.20 -0.02
C TRP A 68 -0.32 -4.47 0.18
N LEU A 69 -0.37 -3.12 0.29
CA LEU A 69 0.81 -2.33 0.59
C LEU A 69 1.41 -2.71 1.95
N LEU A 70 0.58 -2.97 2.97
CA LEU A 70 1.05 -3.40 4.29
C LEU A 70 1.71 -4.79 4.26
N LYS A 71 1.21 -5.71 3.42
CA LYS A 71 1.81 -7.04 3.19
C LYS A 71 3.19 -6.90 2.55
N GLU A 72 3.32 -6.08 1.50
CA GLU A 72 4.58 -5.87 0.78
C GLU A 72 5.61 -5.08 1.62
N ASP A 73 5.17 -3.99 2.29
CA ASP A 73 6.01 -3.20 3.22
C ASP A 73 6.44 -4.01 4.44
N GLY A 74 5.60 -4.96 4.88
CA GLY A 74 5.94 -5.95 5.91
C GLY A 74 7.11 -6.84 5.50
N HIS A 75 7.15 -7.33 4.26
CA HIS A 75 8.28 -8.09 3.73
C HIS A 75 9.55 -7.23 3.61
N VAL A 76 9.43 -5.98 3.14
CA VAL A 76 10.55 -5.04 3.08
C VAL A 76 11.08 -4.69 4.48
N ARG A 77 10.21 -4.52 5.50
CA ARG A 77 10.66 -4.32 6.89
C ARG A 77 11.36 -5.55 7.43
N VAL A 78 10.87 -6.76 7.16
CA VAL A 78 11.55 -7.99 7.58
C VAL A 78 12.93 -8.05 6.92
N ASP A 79 13.06 -7.73 5.63
CA ASP A 79 14.36 -7.67 4.94
C ASP A 79 15.28 -6.57 5.48
N ILE A 80 14.76 -5.39 5.80
CA ILE A 80 15.52 -4.30 6.42
C ILE A 80 15.98 -4.70 7.83
N ILE A 81 15.11 -5.32 8.62
CA ILE A 81 15.45 -5.81 9.96
C ILE A 81 16.54 -6.88 9.85
N ILE A 82 16.41 -7.84 8.93
CA ILE A 82 17.43 -8.87 8.69
C ILE A 82 18.74 -8.24 8.23
N ARG A 83 18.72 -7.25 7.33
CA ARG A 83 19.93 -6.52 6.90
C ARG A 83 20.55 -5.64 7.99
N LYS A 84 19.75 -5.11 8.92
CA LYS A 84 20.24 -4.29 10.05
C LYS A 84 20.65 -5.14 11.26
N PHE A 85 20.34 -6.44 11.27
CA PHE A 85 20.72 -7.40 12.32
C PHE A 85 22.03 -8.16 12.06
N SER A 86 22.89 -7.67 11.16
CA SER A 86 24.29 -8.09 11.14
C SER A 86 25.06 -7.46 12.32
N ILE A 87 24.96 -8.07 13.50
CA ILE A 87 25.88 -8.04 14.66
C ILE A 87 26.18 -6.71 15.39
N THR A 88 26.12 -5.52 14.76
CA THR A 88 26.77 -4.32 15.34
C THR A 88 25.86 -3.46 16.23
N SER A 89 24.54 -3.43 15.99
CA SER A 89 23.63 -2.52 16.72
C SER A 89 23.08 -3.06 18.05
N GLN A 90 23.21 -4.36 18.33
CA GLN A 90 22.86 -4.90 19.67
C GLN A 90 23.80 -4.37 20.75
N LYS A 91 25.09 -4.19 20.45
CA LYS A 91 26.10 -3.70 21.42
C LYS A 91 25.87 -2.25 21.86
N LEU A 92 25.35 -1.39 20.98
CA LEU A 92 25.09 0.01 21.33
C LEU A 92 23.85 0.16 22.22
N ILE A 93 22.84 -0.69 21.99
CA ILE A 93 21.63 -0.73 22.82
C ILE A 93 21.96 -1.30 24.21
N ASP A 94 22.79 -2.34 24.30
CA ASP A 94 23.24 -2.90 25.59
C ASP A 94 24.07 -1.92 26.43
N ILE A 95 24.92 -1.11 25.79
CA ILE A 95 25.68 -0.05 26.48
C ILE A 95 24.73 1.02 27.03
N SER A 96 23.72 1.40 26.25
CA SER A 96 22.75 2.42 26.64
C SER A 96 21.87 1.95 27.81
N THR A 97 21.43 0.69 27.78
CA THR A 97 20.62 0.09 28.85
C THR A 97 21.42 -0.12 30.13
N SER A 98 22.72 -0.44 30.04
CA SER A 98 23.59 -0.62 31.21
C SER A 98 23.86 0.69 31.96
N ILE A 99 23.81 1.83 31.28
CA ILE A 99 23.97 3.16 31.92
C ILE A 99 22.68 3.58 32.64
N ILE A 100 21.52 3.29 32.06
CA ILE A 100 20.22 3.65 32.64
C ILE A 100 19.87 2.74 33.82
N GLY A 101 20.31 1.48 33.83
CA GLY A 101 20.03 0.55 34.93
C GLY A 101 20.88 0.74 36.21
N ILE A 102 21.90 1.60 36.16
CA ILE A 102 22.80 1.89 37.30
C ILE A 102 22.44 3.20 38.02
N PHE A 103 21.51 4.00 37.49
CA PHE A 103 21.00 5.23 38.11
C PHE A 103 19.55 5.04 38.58
#